data_AF-A0A4E9EM86-F1
#
_entry.id   AF-A0A4E9EM86-F1
#
_cell.length_a   1.000
_cell.length_b   1.000
_cell.length_c   1.000
_cell.angle_alpha   90.00
_cell.angle_beta   90.00
_cell.angle_gamma   90.00
#
_symmetry.space_group_name_H-M   'P 1'
#
loop_
_entity.id
_entity.type
_entity.pdbx_description
1 polymer ?
#
loop_
_entity_poly.entity_id
_entity_poly.type
_entity_poly.pdbx_seq_one_letter_code
_entity_poly.pdbx_strand_id
1 'polypeptide(L)'
;MLCLDIPVPRCAQKLIIEPPVCLPDVQDIKVVNLIRNFGKEFERPRDEIEQACNLASGQSDLIILLERPHKSQTYRGTFSDFVKRCETLKRVDELIRFGSKGARSIHTVTVVDAFSFKPQDSTPIPSE
;
A
#
# COMPACT_ATOMS: atom_id res chain seq x y z
N MET A 1 22.06 0.85 -12.39
CA MET A 1 21.02 0.72 -11.35
C MET A 1 19.73 0.38 -12.04
N LEU A 2 19.02 -0.64 -11.56
CA LEU A 2 17.73 -1.10 -12.06
C LEU A 2 16.65 -0.75 -11.01
N CYS A 3 15.44 -0.49 -11.46
CA CYS A 3 14.24 -0.40 -10.64
C CYS A 3 13.08 -0.96 -11.47
N LEU A 4 12.35 -1.94 -10.95
CA LEU A 4 11.30 -2.67 -11.65
C LEU A 4 11.83 -3.35 -12.92
N ASP A 5 13.06 -3.85 -12.89
CA ASP A 5 13.80 -4.36 -14.06
C ASP A 5 14.09 -3.32 -15.16
N ILE A 6 13.83 -2.03 -14.91
CA ILE A 6 14.05 -0.94 -15.87
C ILE A 6 15.40 -0.26 -15.58
N PRO A 7 16.30 -0.11 -16.58
CA PRO A 7 17.49 0.72 -16.46
C PRO A 7 17.14 2.17 -16.20
N VAL A 8 17.58 2.70 -15.05
CA VAL A 8 17.30 4.08 -14.67
C VAL A 8 18.40 5.01 -15.20
N PRO A 9 18.08 6.02 -16.03
CA PRO A 9 19.05 7.02 -16.48
C PRO A 9 19.69 7.80 -15.33
N ARG A 10 20.95 8.22 -15.50
CA ARG A 10 21.68 8.98 -14.47
C ARG A 10 20.98 10.28 -14.05
N CYS A 11 20.28 10.96 -14.97
CA CYS A 11 19.54 12.18 -14.65
C CYS A 11 18.39 11.91 -13.66
N ALA A 12 17.63 10.83 -13.85
CA ALA A 12 16.56 10.43 -12.94
C ALA A 12 17.10 9.97 -11.58
N GLN A 13 18.25 9.27 -11.55
CA GLN A 13 18.89 8.88 -10.29
C GLN A 13 19.23 10.08 -9.39
N LYS A 14 19.54 11.24 -9.98
CA LYS A 14 19.83 12.48 -9.23
C LYS A 14 18.57 13.11 -8.59
N LEU A 15 17.38 12.76 -9.07
CA LEU A 15 16.11 13.25 -8.51
C LEU A 15 15.72 12.51 -7.23
N ILE A 16 16.35 11.36 -6.96
CA ILE A 16 16.08 10.55 -5.78
C ILE A 16 16.75 11.22 -4.58
N ILE A 17 15.93 11.62 -3.61
CA ILE A 17 16.36 12.28 -2.38
C ILE A 17 15.84 11.44 -1.22
N GLU A 18 16.62 11.36 -0.14
CA GLU A 18 16.17 10.69 1.07
C GLU A 18 15.02 11.51 1.69
N PRO A 19 13.87 10.90 1.98
CA PRO A 19 12.73 11.62 2.54
C PRO A 19 13.07 12.14 3.95
N PRO A 20 12.50 13.27 4.36
CA PRO A 20 12.64 13.75 5.73
C PRO A 20 11.99 12.76 6.72
N VAL A 21 12.40 12.85 7.99
CA VAL A 21 11.78 12.07 9.06
C VAL A 21 10.32 12.49 9.21
N CYS A 22 9.40 11.54 9.07
CA CYS A 22 7.99 11.71 9.35
C CYS A 22 7.65 11.16 10.73
N LEU A 23 6.85 11.90 11.49
CA LEU A 23 6.32 11.45 12.78
C LEU A 23 4.90 10.92 12.58
N PRO A 24 4.48 9.90 13.35
CA PRO A 24 3.11 9.41 13.30
C PRO A 24 2.08 10.50 13.62
N ASP A 25 0.98 10.50 12.87
CA ASP A 25 -0.15 11.41 13.06
C ASP A 25 -1.43 10.64 13.44
N VAL A 26 -2.36 11.30 14.11
CA VAL A 26 -3.69 10.77 14.45
C VAL A 26 -4.45 10.35 13.19
N GLN A 27 -4.20 11.00 12.05
CA GLN A 27 -4.82 10.64 10.78
C GLN A 27 -4.39 9.23 10.31
N ASP A 28 -3.19 8.77 10.62
CA ASP A 28 -2.70 7.43 10.28
C ASP A 28 -3.63 6.35 10.89
N ILE A 29 -4.04 6.57 12.14
CA ILE A 29 -4.98 5.69 12.86
C ILE A 29 -6.38 5.77 12.26
N LYS A 30 -6.83 6.98 11.88
CA LYS A 30 -8.17 7.18 11.29
C LYS A 30 -8.32 6.45 9.96
N VAL A 31 -7.32 6.52 9.09
CA VAL A 31 -7.33 5.82 7.79
C VAL A 31 -7.45 4.31 8.00
N VAL A 32 -6.66 3.73 8.91
CA VAL A 32 -6.73 2.28 9.21
C VAL A 32 -8.12 1.89 9.72
N ASN A 33 -8.72 2.70 10.59
CA ASN A 33 -10.07 2.45 11.10
C ASN A 33 -11.14 2.57 10.01
N LEU A 34 -11.01 3.56 9.11
CA LEU A 34 -11.92 3.73 7.98
C LEU A 34 -11.90 2.50 7.06
N ILE A 35 -10.71 2.04 6.67
CA ILE A 35 -10.53 0.83 5.85
C ILE A 35 -11.15 -0.39 6.54
N ARG A 36 -10.92 -0.53 7.86
CA ARG A 36 -11.49 -1.63 8.65
C ARG A 36 -13.01 -1.61 8.66
N ASN A 37 -13.61 -0.43 8.84
CA ASN A 37 -15.06 -0.27 8.88
C ASN A 37 -15.66 -0.53 7.50
N PHE A 38 -15.05 0.00 6.45
CA PHE A 38 -15.49 -0.21 5.06
C PHE A 38 -15.44 -1.71 4.69
N GLY A 39 -14.35 -2.40 5.02
CA GLY A 39 -14.23 -3.84 4.78
C GLY A 39 -15.32 -4.66 5.49
N LYS A 40 -15.69 -4.28 6.73
CA LYS A 40 -16.79 -4.93 7.47
C LYS A 40 -18.15 -4.64 6.86
N GLU A 41 -18.39 -3.40 6.44
CA GLU A 41 -19.65 -2.97 5.81
C GLU A 41 -19.93 -3.74 4.52
N PHE A 42 -18.89 -4.01 3.72
CA PHE A 42 -18.97 -4.80 2.50
C PHE A 42 -18.70 -6.31 2.70
N GLU A 43 -18.82 -6.81 3.94
CA GLU A 43 -18.70 -8.23 4.31
C GLU A 43 -17.42 -8.91 3.78
N ARG A 44 -16.30 -8.17 3.75
CA ARG A 44 -15.04 -8.70 3.25
C ARG A 44 -14.44 -9.73 4.20
N PRO A 45 -13.72 -10.74 3.68
CA PRO A 45 -13.00 -11.71 4.50
C PRO A 45 -12.08 -11.02 5.50
N ARG A 46 -12.06 -11.51 6.74
CA ARG A 46 -11.26 -10.93 7.82
C ARG A 46 -9.78 -10.76 7.45
N ASP A 47 -9.19 -11.79 6.83
CA ASP A 47 -7.80 -11.76 6.40
C ASP A 47 -7.54 -10.65 5.38
N GLU A 48 -8.49 -10.40 4.47
CA GLU A 48 -8.39 -9.34 3.46
C GLU A 48 -8.40 -7.96 4.12
N ILE A 49 -9.33 -7.74 5.07
CA ILE A 49 -9.39 -6.51 5.86
C ILE A 49 -8.10 -6.29 6.65
N GLU A 50 -7.56 -7.34 7.26
CA GLU A 50 -6.35 -7.26 8.06
C GLU A 50 -5.12 -6.87 7.21
N GLN A 51 -4.96 -7.48 6.03
CA GLN A 51 -3.86 -7.11 5.14
C GLN A 51 -4.02 -5.70 4.58
N ALA A 52 -5.24 -5.26 4.25
CA ALA A 52 -5.48 -3.88 3.82
C ALA A 52 -5.16 -2.88 4.94
N CYS A 53 -5.51 -3.19 6.19
CA CYS A 53 -5.09 -2.40 7.35
C CYS A 53 -3.56 -2.40 7.51
N ASN A 54 -2.89 -3.54 7.35
CA ASN A 54 -1.43 -3.64 7.46
C ASN A 54 -0.73 -2.79 6.39
N LEU A 55 -1.23 -2.82 5.15
CA LEU A 55 -0.75 -1.96 4.06
C LEU A 55 -0.92 -0.47 4.40
N ALA A 56 -2.02 -0.10 5.04
CA ALA A 56 -2.32 1.28 5.41
C ALA A 56 -1.69 1.74 6.73
N SER A 57 -0.95 0.89 7.44
CA SER A 57 -0.36 1.21 8.77
C SER A 57 1.00 1.92 8.68
N GLY A 58 1.37 2.41 7.50
CA GLY A 58 2.61 3.16 7.30
C GLY A 58 2.51 4.63 7.71
N GLN A 59 3.55 5.39 7.39
CA GLN A 59 3.59 6.83 7.60
C GLN A 59 2.89 7.58 6.45
N SER A 60 2.32 8.75 6.77
CA SER A 60 1.52 9.58 5.85
C SER A 60 2.35 10.52 4.96
N ASP A 61 3.69 10.51 5.05
CA ASP A 61 4.55 11.30 4.17
C ASP A 61 4.50 10.83 2.70
N LEU A 62 4.20 9.55 2.48
CA LEU A 62 3.98 8.97 1.17
C LEU A 62 2.75 8.06 1.21
N ILE A 63 1.78 8.34 0.35
CA ILE A 63 0.57 7.52 0.21
C ILE A 63 0.53 6.93 -1.19
N ILE A 64 0.35 5.62 -1.28
CA ILE A 64 0.20 4.89 -2.54
C ILE A 64 -1.21 4.36 -2.63
N LEU A 65 -1.95 4.78 -3.65
CA LEU A 65 -3.28 4.27 -3.94
C LEU A 65 -3.17 3.08 -4.91
N LEU A 66 -3.64 1.91 -4.48
CA LEU A 66 -3.70 0.73 -5.34
C LEU A 66 -5.14 0.54 -5.81
N GLU A 67 -5.35 0.60 -7.13
CA GLU A 67 -6.67 0.38 -7.71
C GLU A 67 -7.18 -1.04 -7.44
N ARG A 68 -6.38 -2.07 -7.77
CA ARG A 68 -6.57 -3.45 -7.28
C ARG A 68 -5.22 -4.20 -7.28
N PRO A 69 -4.84 -4.92 -6.22
CA PRO A 69 -3.81 -5.95 -6.33
C PRO A 69 -4.30 -7.04 -7.30
N HIS A 70 -3.35 -7.81 -7.84
CA HIS A 70 -3.62 -8.86 -8.82
C HIS A 70 -4.81 -9.77 -8.45
N LYS A 71 -5.69 -10.10 -9.40
CA LYS A 71 -6.98 -10.81 -9.16
C LYS A 71 -6.87 -12.17 -8.47
N SER A 72 -5.69 -12.78 -8.44
CA SER A 72 -5.43 -14.09 -7.82
C SER A 72 -4.77 -13.99 -6.45
N GLN A 73 -4.82 -12.82 -5.79
CA GLN A 73 -4.13 -12.58 -4.53
C GLN A 73 -4.76 -13.37 -3.37
N THR A 74 -3.91 -14.02 -2.55
CA THR A 74 -4.34 -14.65 -1.30
C THR A 74 -3.90 -13.80 -0.11
N TYR A 75 -4.82 -13.53 0.82
CA TYR A 75 -4.59 -12.63 1.96
C TYR A 75 -4.15 -13.35 3.27
N ARG A 76 -3.98 -14.68 3.23
CA ARG A 76 -3.64 -15.50 4.40
C ARG A 76 -2.19 -15.34 4.86
N GLY A 77 -1.90 -15.55 6.14
CA GLY A 77 -0.52 -15.62 6.65
C GLY A 77 0.03 -14.25 7.07
N THR A 78 1.35 -14.19 7.31
CA THR A 78 1.97 -12.94 7.79
C THR A 78 1.98 -11.86 6.72
N PHE A 79 2.04 -10.58 7.13
CA PHE A 79 2.14 -9.47 6.20
C PHE A 79 3.36 -9.59 5.27
N SER A 80 4.51 -10.03 5.79
CA SER A 80 5.71 -10.25 4.96
C SER A 80 5.49 -11.33 3.90
N ASP A 81 4.82 -12.43 4.24
CA ASP A 81 4.52 -13.50 3.28
C ASP A 81 3.47 -13.08 2.26
N PHE A 82 2.51 -12.24 2.66
CA PHE A 82 1.55 -11.62 1.77
C PHE A 82 2.23 -10.73 0.73
N VAL A 83 3.08 -9.79 1.16
CA VAL A 83 3.87 -8.93 0.26
C VAL A 83 4.75 -9.77 -0.67
N LYS A 84 5.46 -10.78 -0.14
CA LYS A 84 6.33 -11.68 -0.93
C LYS A 84 5.58 -12.59 -1.91
N ARG A 85 4.27 -12.75 -1.81
CA ARG A 85 3.49 -13.54 -2.78
C ARG A 85 2.82 -12.67 -3.82
N CYS A 86 2.51 -11.41 -3.50
CA CYS A 86 1.99 -10.47 -4.49
C CYS A 86 3.10 -9.93 -5.38
N GLU A 87 3.04 -10.17 -6.69
CA GLU A 87 3.99 -9.51 -7.59
C GLU A 87 3.80 -7.99 -7.59
N THR A 88 2.55 -7.50 -7.59
CA THR A 88 2.27 -6.05 -7.51
C THR A 88 2.88 -5.43 -6.26
N LEU A 89 2.70 -6.02 -5.07
CA LEU A 89 3.25 -5.44 -3.84
C LEU A 89 4.77 -5.54 -3.77
N LYS A 90 5.40 -6.58 -4.35
CA LYS A 90 6.86 -6.61 -4.52
C LYS A 90 7.37 -5.45 -5.35
N ARG A 91 6.74 -5.21 -6.50
CA ARG A 91 7.08 -4.10 -7.40
C ARG A 91 6.88 -2.76 -6.70
N VAL A 92 5.79 -2.61 -5.94
CA VAL A 92 5.56 -1.42 -5.12
C VAL A 92 6.67 -1.25 -4.07
N ASP A 93 7.05 -2.30 -3.34
CA ASP A 93 8.15 -2.23 -2.36
C ASP A 93 9.48 -1.86 -3.01
N GLU A 94 9.81 -2.45 -4.16
CA GLU A 94 11.00 -2.13 -4.93
C GLU A 94 11.02 -0.65 -5.35
N LEU A 95 9.89 -0.13 -5.84
CA LEU A 95 9.76 1.28 -6.23
C LEU A 95 9.90 2.23 -5.04
N ILE A 96 9.28 1.90 -3.88
CA ILE A 96 9.39 2.70 -2.66
C ILE A 96 10.84 2.76 -2.20
N ARG A 97 11.51 1.61 -2.11
CA ARG A 97 12.92 1.53 -1.70
C ARG A 97 13.81 2.31 -2.66
N PHE A 98 13.58 2.17 -3.96
CA PHE A 98 14.31 2.92 -4.97
C PHE A 98 14.14 4.44 -4.79
N GLY A 99 12.89 4.91 -4.73
CA GLY A 99 12.55 6.33 -4.64
C GLY A 99 12.98 7.00 -3.33
N SER A 100 13.22 6.21 -2.28
CA SER A 100 13.62 6.70 -0.95
C SER A 100 15.08 6.42 -0.59
N LYS A 101 15.91 5.91 -1.52
CA LYS A 101 17.26 5.40 -1.24
C LYS A 101 17.30 4.32 -0.14
N GLY A 102 16.22 3.56 0.00
CA GLY A 102 16.07 2.50 0.99
C GLY A 102 15.63 2.97 2.37
N ALA A 103 15.42 4.28 2.58
CA ALA A 103 14.91 4.81 3.85
C ALA A 103 13.46 4.40 4.13
N ARG A 104 12.70 4.07 3.08
CA ARG A 104 11.32 3.60 3.15
C ARG A 104 11.18 2.22 2.51
N SER A 105 10.13 1.52 2.94
CA SER A 105 9.64 0.28 2.34
C SER A 105 8.12 0.22 2.42
N ILE A 106 7.51 -0.79 1.83
CA ILE A 106 6.08 -1.04 1.96
C ILE A 106 5.62 -1.27 3.42
N HIS A 107 6.54 -1.58 4.33
CA HIS A 107 6.25 -1.72 5.76
C HIS A 107 6.15 -0.39 6.50
N THR A 108 6.64 0.69 5.89
CA THR A 108 6.76 2.01 6.55
C THR A 108 5.95 3.09 5.83
N VAL A 109 5.37 2.77 4.66
CA VAL A 109 4.65 3.69 3.79
C VAL A 109 3.19 3.27 3.73
N THR A 110 2.28 4.22 3.78
CA THR A 110 0.84 3.95 3.70
C THR A 110 0.47 3.55 2.28
N VAL A 111 0.05 2.30 2.12
CA VAL A 111 -0.49 1.77 0.88
C VAL A 111 -1.98 1.49 1.07
N VAL A 112 -2.82 2.19 0.32
CA VAL A 112 -4.28 2.06 0.41
C VAL A 112 -4.75 1.07 -0.64
N ASP A 113 -5.04 -0.15 -0.18
CA ASP A 113 -5.71 -1.21 -0.93
C ASP A 113 -7.15 -1.39 -0.42
N ALA A 114 -7.95 -0.33 -0.56
CA ALA A 114 -9.36 -0.34 -0.17
C ALA A 114 -10.30 -0.28 -1.38
N PHE A 115 -9.77 0.05 -2.56
CA PHE A 115 -10.55 0.04 -3.81
C PHE A 115 -10.98 -1.38 -4.21
N SER A 116 -10.29 -2.41 -3.71
CA SER A 116 -10.70 -3.82 -3.78
C SER A 116 -12.03 -4.09 -3.05
N PHE A 117 -12.37 -3.30 -2.03
CA PHE A 117 -13.62 -3.43 -1.28
C PHE A 117 -14.83 -2.91 -2.04
N LYS A 118 -14.63 -2.05 -3.04
CA LYS A 118 -15.72 -1.56 -3.89
C LYS A 118 -16.39 -2.74 -4.61
N PRO A 119 -17.71 -2.94 -4.45
CA PRO A 119 -18.46 -3.89 -5.27
C PRO A 119 -18.37 -3.49 -6.75
N GLN A 120 -18.52 -4.46 -7.66
CA GLN A 120 -18.54 -4.18 -9.11
C GLN A 120 -19.58 -3.10 -9.41
N ASP A 121 -19.14 -1.97 -9.98
CA ASP A 121 -19.78 -0.76 -10.56
C ASP A 121 -21.19 -0.27 -10.14
N SER A 122 -22.02 -1.03 -9.43
CA SER A 122 -23.42 -0.71 -9.15
C SER A 122 -23.74 -0.29 -7.72
N THR A 123 -22.78 -0.25 -6.80
CA THR A 123 -23.00 0.24 -5.43
C THR A 123 -22.50 1.68 -5.27
N PRO A 124 -23.34 2.61 -4.79
CA PRO A 124 -22.91 3.96 -4.45
C PRO A 124 -21.79 3.89 -3.41
N ILE A 125 -20.75 4.70 -3.60
CA ILE A 125 -19.74 4.92 -2.57
C ILE A 125 -20.40 5.81 -1.52
N PRO A 126 -20.47 5.40 -0.23
CA PRO A 126 -20.94 6.28 0.83
C PRO A 126 -20.05 7.52 0.86
N SER A 127 -20.66 8.69 0.71
CA SER A 127 -19.99 9.96 1.02
C SER A 127 -19.85 10.05 2.54
N GLU A 128 -18.63 10.31 3.03
CA GLU A 128 -18.39 10.71 4.42
C GLU A 128 -19.27 11.91 4.83
#